data_AF-A0A4Q3IJD3-F1
#
_entry.id   AF-A0A4Q3IJD3-F1
#
_cell.length_a   1.000
_cell.length_b   1.000
_cell.length_c   1.000
_cell.angle_alpha   90.00
_cell.angle_beta   90.00
_cell.angle_gamma   90.00
#
_symmetry.space_group_name_H-M   'P 1'
#
loop_
_entity.id
_entity.type
_entity.pdbx_description
1 polymer ?
#
loop_
_entity_poly.entity_id
_entity_poly.type
_entity_poly.pdbx_seq_one_letter_code
_entity_poly.pdbx_strand_id
1 'polypeptide(L)'
;ADADGRFGTAQLVLNSFGSAAAAGGWASDTQYTRLVADLNGDGRADIVGFGAAGTYVSLNTGSGFGAVFLAVDSYGTSSAAGGWTNNDRFPRLLADTNGDGLADIIGFGNAGVYVSPALYDF
;
A
#
# COMPACT_ATOMS: atom_id res chain seq x y z
N ALA A 1 1.99 -19.54 -13.55
CA ALA A 1 2.76 -20.42 -12.67
C ALA A 1 3.47 -21.42 -13.55
N ASP A 2 4.77 -21.58 -13.40
CA ASP A 2 5.39 -22.82 -13.84
C ASP A 2 4.86 -23.95 -12.94
N ALA A 3 4.62 -25.13 -13.51
CA ALA A 3 3.90 -26.22 -12.83
C ALA A 3 4.69 -26.82 -11.65
N ASP A 4 5.89 -26.34 -11.40
CA ASP A 4 6.85 -26.75 -10.38
C ASP A 4 7.00 -25.72 -9.23
N GLY A 5 6.24 -24.60 -9.28
CA GLY A 5 6.16 -23.64 -8.19
C GLY A 5 7.45 -22.83 -7.97
N ARG A 6 8.23 -22.62 -9.05
CA ARG A 6 9.46 -21.82 -9.00
C ARG A 6 9.15 -20.35 -9.31
N PHE A 7 10.11 -19.50 -8.97
CA PHE A 7 10.03 -18.07 -9.28
C PHE A 7 10.77 -17.77 -10.58
N GLY A 8 10.19 -16.91 -11.41
CA GLY A 8 10.87 -16.33 -12.56
C GLY A 8 12.04 -15.42 -12.15
N THR A 9 12.81 -14.93 -13.13
CA THR A 9 13.87 -13.97 -12.86
C THR A 9 13.29 -12.66 -12.34
N ALA A 10 13.97 -12.06 -11.35
CA ALA A 10 13.57 -10.76 -10.81
C ALA A 10 13.64 -9.68 -11.89
N GLN A 11 12.62 -8.83 -11.98
CA GLN A 11 12.53 -7.70 -12.88
C GLN A 11 12.27 -6.43 -12.08
N LEU A 12 12.92 -5.32 -12.46
CA LEU A 12 12.54 -4.00 -11.93
C LEU A 12 11.31 -3.51 -12.68
N VAL A 13 10.15 -3.52 -12.01
CA VAL A 13 8.85 -3.18 -12.63
C VAL A 13 8.32 -1.80 -12.23
N LEU A 14 8.88 -1.19 -11.18
CA LEU A 14 8.51 0.13 -10.70
C LEU A 14 9.70 0.78 -9.98
N ASN A 15 10.07 2.00 -10.36
CA ASN A 15 11.15 2.76 -9.69
C ASN A 15 10.57 3.66 -8.56
N SER A 16 9.90 3.04 -7.60
CA SER A 16 9.33 3.68 -6.41
C SER A 16 9.25 2.67 -5.26
N PHE A 17 8.80 3.10 -4.07
CA PHE A 17 8.69 2.26 -2.86
C PHE A 17 10.00 1.58 -2.40
N GLY A 18 11.14 1.99 -2.96
CA GLY A 18 12.47 1.46 -2.68
C GLY A 18 13.27 2.35 -1.74
N SER A 19 14.32 1.80 -1.14
CA SER A 19 15.09 2.46 -0.08
C SER A 19 15.98 3.61 -0.55
N ALA A 20 16.48 3.56 -1.79
CA ALA A 20 17.29 4.63 -2.36
C ALA A 20 16.44 5.89 -2.61
N ALA A 21 17.05 7.07 -2.49
CA ALA A 21 16.36 8.33 -2.78
C ALA A 21 15.76 8.37 -4.20
N ALA A 22 16.48 7.81 -5.19
CA ALA A 22 16.02 7.69 -6.57
C ALA A 22 14.83 6.72 -6.76
N ALA A 23 14.53 5.89 -5.76
CA ALA A 23 13.39 4.97 -5.72
C ALA A 23 12.37 5.37 -4.62
N GLY A 24 12.44 6.61 -4.12
CA GLY A 24 11.47 7.18 -3.18
C GLY A 24 11.87 7.20 -1.71
N GLY A 25 12.99 6.58 -1.31
CA GLY A 25 13.53 6.72 0.05
C GLY A 25 12.83 5.90 1.15
N TRP A 26 12.16 4.82 0.80
CA TRP A 26 11.39 3.92 1.68
C TRP A 26 12.32 2.96 2.42
N ALA A 27 13.21 3.51 3.25
CA ALA A 27 14.36 2.81 3.82
C ALA A 27 14.07 2.08 5.15
N SER A 28 12.87 2.23 5.72
CA SER A 28 12.46 1.59 6.97
C SER A 28 11.05 1.05 6.83
N ASP A 29 10.88 -0.26 6.99
CA ASP A 29 9.55 -0.88 6.93
C ASP A 29 8.72 -0.59 8.18
N THR A 30 9.39 -0.34 9.31
CA THR A 30 8.76 0.18 10.53
C THR A 30 8.13 1.55 10.29
N GLN A 31 8.79 2.45 9.55
CA GLN A 31 8.25 3.79 9.30
C GLN A 31 7.33 3.81 8.08
N TYR A 32 7.77 3.21 6.98
CA TYR A 32 7.14 3.25 5.67
C TYR A 32 6.77 1.85 5.20
N THR A 33 5.82 1.23 5.89
CA THR A 33 5.31 -0.10 5.56
C THR A 33 4.76 -0.13 4.13
N ARG A 34 4.98 -1.26 3.44
CA ARG A 34 4.45 -1.51 2.10
C ARG A 34 3.69 -2.82 2.10
N LEU A 35 2.53 -2.81 1.46
CA LEU A 35 1.63 -3.95 1.36
C LEU A 35 1.17 -4.10 -0.09
N VAL A 36 0.48 -5.20 -0.37
CA VAL A 36 -0.16 -5.46 -1.65
C VAL A 36 -1.55 -6.02 -1.44
N ALA A 37 -2.52 -5.56 -2.21
CA ALA A 37 -3.89 -6.06 -2.24
C ALA A 37 -4.58 -5.57 -3.53
N ASP A 38 -5.67 -6.22 -3.93
CA ASP A 38 -6.53 -5.71 -5.01
C ASP A 38 -7.39 -4.57 -4.47
N LEU A 39 -7.21 -3.35 -5.00
CA LEU A 39 -7.92 -2.14 -4.57
C LEU A 39 -8.95 -1.67 -5.59
N ASN A 40 -9.00 -2.27 -6.78
CA ASN A 40 -9.85 -1.82 -7.89
C ASN A 40 -10.73 -2.93 -8.48
N GLY A 41 -10.66 -4.15 -7.96
CA GLY A 41 -11.55 -5.26 -8.26
C GLY A 41 -11.21 -5.98 -9.56
N ASP A 42 -10.03 -5.74 -10.15
CA ASP A 42 -9.62 -6.37 -11.40
C ASP A 42 -9.00 -7.77 -11.21
N GLY A 43 -8.92 -8.24 -9.96
CA GLY A 43 -8.35 -9.51 -9.55
C GLY A 43 -6.82 -9.49 -9.46
N ARG A 44 -6.18 -8.31 -9.52
CA ARG A 44 -4.73 -8.16 -9.47
C ARG A 44 -4.34 -7.37 -8.23
N ALA A 45 -3.27 -7.82 -7.57
CA ALA A 45 -2.73 -7.07 -6.45
C ALA A 45 -2.02 -5.80 -6.91
N ASP A 46 -2.39 -4.68 -6.31
CA ASP A 46 -1.78 -3.36 -6.41
C ASP A 46 -0.69 -3.17 -5.36
N ILE A 47 0.17 -2.17 -5.54
CA ILE A 47 1.17 -1.78 -4.54
C ILE A 47 0.62 -0.66 -3.68
N VAL A 48 0.72 -0.81 -2.36
CA VAL A 48 0.34 0.19 -1.36
C VAL A 48 1.56 0.53 -0.49
N GLY A 49 1.83 1.81 -0.28
CA GLY A 49 2.88 2.26 0.61
C GLY A 49 2.42 3.41 1.51
N PHE A 50 2.68 3.28 2.81
CA PHE A 50 2.38 4.31 3.80
C PHE A 50 3.55 5.29 3.96
N GLY A 51 3.48 6.41 3.25
CA GLY A 51 4.56 7.40 3.15
C GLY A 51 4.48 8.50 4.21
N ALA A 52 5.19 9.61 3.97
CA ALA A 52 5.14 10.75 4.88
C ALA A 52 3.80 11.50 4.82
N ALA A 53 3.29 11.75 3.61
CA ALA A 53 2.07 12.54 3.40
C ALA A 53 0.77 11.72 3.46
N GLY A 54 0.85 10.40 3.55
CA GLY A 54 -0.31 9.52 3.60
C GLY A 54 -0.07 8.20 2.89
N THR A 55 -1.15 7.58 2.41
CA THR A 55 -1.10 6.28 1.73
C THR A 55 -1.02 6.48 0.23
N TYR A 56 0.01 5.91 -0.39
CA TYR A 56 0.26 5.93 -1.82
C TYR A 56 -0.08 4.59 -2.44
N VAL A 57 -0.63 4.62 -3.65
CA VAL A 57 -1.00 3.43 -4.42
C VAL A 57 -0.38 3.50 -5.80
N SER A 58 -0.02 2.34 -6.34
CA SER A 58 0.28 2.13 -7.76
C SER A 58 -0.50 0.91 -8.24
N LEU A 59 -1.44 1.15 -9.15
CA LEU A 59 -2.34 0.12 -9.65
C LEU A 59 -1.62 -0.82 -10.61
N ASN A 60 -1.92 -2.10 -10.51
CA ASN A 60 -1.48 -3.11 -11.46
C ASN A 60 -2.30 -2.99 -12.74
N THR A 61 -1.64 -2.81 -13.88
CA THR A 61 -2.31 -2.65 -15.18
C THR A 61 -2.39 -3.96 -15.96
N GLY A 62 -1.93 -5.07 -15.38
CA GLY A 62 -1.75 -6.37 -16.05
C GLY A 62 -0.50 -6.47 -16.92
N SER A 63 0.11 -5.34 -17.30
CA SER A 63 1.41 -5.28 -18.02
C SER A 63 2.52 -4.65 -17.19
N GLY A 64 2.21 -4.14 -16.00
CA GLY A 64 3.13 -3.46 -15.10
C GLY A 64 2.36 -2.70 -14.02
N PHE A 65 2.96 -1.63 -13.52
CA PHE A 65 2.38 -0.76 -12.50
C PHE A 65 2.23 0.66 -13.01
N GLY A 66 1.08 1.27 -12.72
CA GLY A 66 0.75 2.63 -13.13
C GLY A 66 1.49 3.71 -12.33
N ALA A 67 1.18 4.97 -12.63
CA ALA A 67 1.73 6.09 -11.87
C ALA A 67 1.34 5.99 -10.38
N VAL A 68 2.28 6.34 -9.50
CA VAL A 68 2.03 6.40 -8.06
C VAL A 68 1.19 7.64 -7.76
N PHE A 69 0.13 7.51 -7.00
CA PHE A 69 -0.69 8.63 -6.52
C PHE A 69 -0.98 8.52 -5.03
N LEU A 70 -1.29 9.65 -4.39
CA LEU A 70 -1.74 9.69 -3.00
C LEU A 70 -3.23 9.29 -2.97
N ALA A 71 -3.52 8.09 -2.46
CA ALA A 71 -4.89 7.57 -2.40
C ALA A 71 -5.69 8.17 -1.23
N VAL A 72 -5.03 8.40 -0.10
CA VAL A 72 -5.61 9.10 1.05
C VAL A 72 -4.52 9.85 1.83
N ASP A 73 -4.83 11.06 2.29
CA ASP A 73 -3.98 11.93 3.12
C ASP A 73 -3.97 11.51 4.60
N SER A 74 -3.95 10.20 4.86
CA SER A 74 -3.93 9.59 6.19
C SER A 74 -3.01 8.37 6.22
N TYR A 75 -2.78 7.84 7.42
CA TYR A 75 -1.89 6.71 7.72
C TYR A 75 -0.40 7.00 7.43
N GLY A 76 -0.06 8.28 7.27
CA GLY A 76 1.30 8.74 6.97
C GLY A 76 2.06 9.22 8.20
N THR A 77 3.38 9.32 8.06
CA THR A 77 4.27 9.63 9.20
C THR A 77 4.26 11.11 9.61
N SER A 78 3.88 12.01 8.71
CA SER A 78 3.74 13.43 9.03
C SER A 78 2.56 13.66 9.98
N SER A 79 2.64 14.72 10.80
CA SER A 79 1.54 15.12 11.68
C SER A 79 0.26 15.46 10.90
N ALA A 80 0.39 16.03 9.69
CA ALA A 80 -0.73 16.30 8.81
C ALA A 80 -1.45 15.04 8.33
N ALA A 81 -0.72 13.92 8.19
CA ALA A 81 -1.24 12.61 7.79
C ALA A 81 -1.51 11.67 8.97
N GLY A 82 -1.55 12.20 10.20
CA GLY A 82 -1.91 11.48 11.42
C GLY A 82 -0.75 10.94 12.27
N GLY A 83 0.51 11.04 11.83
CA GLY A 83 1.68 10.74 12.67
C GLY A 83 1.98 9.25 12.87
N TRP A 84 1.73 8.42 11.87
CA TRP A 84 1.92 6.96 11.88
C TRP A 84 3.39 6.57 11.68
N THR A 85 4.23 6.90 12.65
CA THR A 85 5.71 6.87 12.51
C THR A 85 6.36 5.50 12.74
N ASN A 86 5.61 4.53 13.25
CA ASN A 86 6.13 3.22 13.64
C ASN A 86 5.04 2.15 13.51
N ASN A 87 5.25 1.12 12.69
CA ASN A 87 4.28 0.09 12.37
C ASN A 87 4.09 -0.94 13.50
N ASP A 88 5.05 -1.07 14.42
CA ASP A 88 4.88 -1.90 15.62
C ASP A 88 3.89 -1.24 16.59
N ARG A 89 3.88 0.10 16.63
CA ARG A 89 2.95 0.90 17.44
C ARG A 89 1.64 1.19 16.72
N PHE A 90 1.71 1.44 15.42
CA PHE A 90 0.58 1.80 14.57
C PHE A 90 0.49 0.86 13.35
N PRO A 91 0.14 -0.42 13.57
CA PRO A 91 -0.05 -1.36 12.48
C PRO A 91 -1.02 -0.83 11.43
N ARG A 92 -0.66 -1.02 10.16
CA ARG A 92 -1.54 -0.80 9.00
C ARG A 92 -1.67 -2.10 8.24
N LEU A 93 -2.89 -2.46 7.89
CA LEU A 93 -3.26 -3.69 7.20
C LEU A 93 -4.18 -3.37 6.02
N LEU A 94 -4.34 -4.34 5.13
CA LEU A 94 -5.31 -4.31 4.05
C LEU A 94 -6.22 -5.54 4.16
N ALA A 95 -7.53 -5.32 4.16
CA ALA A 95 -8.53 -6.39 4.06
C ALA A 95 -9.89 -5.79 3.67
N ASP A 96 -10.72 -6.58 2.98
CA ASP A 96 -12.11 -6.24 2.73
C ASP A 96 -12.90 -6.25 4.06
N THR A 97 -13.40 -5.09 4.48
CA THR A 97 -14.16 -4.93 5.73
C THR A 97 -15.66 -4.70 5.51
N ASN A 98 -16.08 -4.47 4.27
CA ASN A 98 -17.46 -4.10 3.93
C ASN A 98 -18.15 -5.14 3.02
N GLY A 99 -17.42 -6.13 2.51
CA GLY A 99 -17.89 -7.21 1.66
C GLY A 99 -18.03 -6.85 0.18
N ASP A 100 -17.40 -5.77 -0.30
CA ASP A 100 -17.45 -5.35 -1.70
C ASP A 100 -16.41 -6.06 -2.58
N GLY A 101 -15.51 -6.84 -1.99
CA GLY A 101 -14.44 -7.57 -2.69
C GLY A 101 -13.19 -6.74 -2.95
N LEU A 102 -13.12 -5.49 -2.50
CA LEU A 102 -11.96 -4.61 -2.54
C LEU A 102 -11.29 -4.57 -1.15
N ALA A 103 -9.96 -4.48 -1.12
CA ALA A 103 -9.28 -4.34 0.17
C ALA A 103 -9.34 -2.90 0.69
N ASP A 104 -9.79 -2.74 1.93
CA ASP A 104 -9.81 -1.47 2.65
C ASP A 104 -8.50 -1.26 3.41
N ILE A 105 -8.20 0.00 3.76
CA ILE A 105 -7.08 0.30 4.68
C ILE A 105 -7.59 0.20 6.11
N ILE A 106 -6.90 -0.59 6.93
CA ILE A 106 -7.16 -0.71 8.37
C ILE A 106 -5.93 -0.21 9.13
N GLY A 107 -6.10 0.82 9.96
CA GLY A 107 -5.03 1.38 10.79
C GLY A 107 -5.35 1.33 12.29
N PHE A 108 -4.43 0.82 13.09
CA PHE A 108 -4.54 0.79 14.56
C PHE A 108 -3.84 2.02 15.16
N GLY A 109 -4.59 3.10 15.33
CA GLY A 109 -4.10 4.41 15.77
C GLY A 109 -4.26 4.65 17.27
N ASN A 110 -3.90 5.86 17.71
CA ASN A 110 -3.92 6.21 19.13
C ASN A 110 -5.31 6.20 19.77
N ALA A 111 -6.37 6.48 19.00
CA ALA A 111 -7.75 6.48 19.49
C ALA A 111 -8.47 5.13 19.29
N GLY A 112 -7.86 4.19 18.56
CA GLY A 112 -8.50 2.93 18.18
C GLY A 112 -8.25 2.57 16.72
N VAL A 113 -9.14 1.75 16.16
CA VAL A 113 -9.06 1.26 14.78
C VAL A 113 -9.75 2.23 13.83
N TYR A 114 -9.07 2.59 12.76
CA TYR A 114 -9.57 3.39 11.65
C TYR A 114 -9.68 2.51 10.42
N VAL A 115 -10.74 2.70 9.63
CA VAL A 115 -10.93 2.04 8.35
C VAL A 115 -11.17 3.10 7.29
N SER A 116 -10.48 2.98 6.16
CA SER A 116 -10.78 3.75 4.95
C SER A 116 -11.23 2.77 3.86
N PRO A 117 -12.54 2.73 3.57
CA PRO A 117 -13.05 1.87 2.51
C PRO A 117 -12.45 2.22 1.15
N ALA A 118 -12.19 1.21 0.32
CA ALA A 118 -11.93 1.44 -1.09
C ALA A 118 -13.19 2.05 -1.74
N LEU A 119 -13.00 2.99 -2.67
CA LEU A 119 -14.10 3.74 -3.31
C LEU A 119 -14.19 3.46 -4.82
N TYR A 120 -13.58 2.38 -5.30
CA TYR A 120 -13.66 2.04 -6.71
C TYR A 120 -15.04 1.47 -7.03
N ASP A 121 -15.87 2.25 -7.72
CA ASP A 121 -17.13 1.76 -8.28
C ASP A 121 -16.83 0.91 -9.54
N PHE A 122 -17.45 -0.28 -9.63
CA PHE A 122 -17.31 -1.27 -10.73
C PHE A 122 -17.83 -0.77 -12.08
#